data_AF-A0A545SVZ3-F1
#
_entry.id   AF-A0A545SVZ3-F1
#
_cell.length_a   1.000
_cell.length_b   1.000
_cell.length_c   1.000
_cell.angle_alpha   90.00
_cell.angle_beta   90.00
_cell.angle_gamma   90.00
#
_symmetry.space_group_name_H-M   'P 1'
#
loop_
_entity.id
_entity.type
_entity.pdbx_description
1 polymer ?
#
loop_
_entity_poly.entity_id
_entity_poly.type
_entity_poly.pdbx_seq_one_letter_code
_entity_poly.pdbx_strand_id
1 'polypeptide(L)'
;MIGRLNSLYGAGVALALTFGAGVACATDVAQGLRFVSGQVQPGKQQSVEELWRLLAMPEMVSILHDEGVSMALDADVDLLGHEGGQRWNAAVQAIYDESTLSEEVHAAFEQHFTALDLPVLCSFYKDDEIQLIIAKEVAARRAFMDLEFEQVARERWLRGENSDQLDDMIRDHVEQNDLIELNVMGALNSNYAFLSALSQSLPDEVGHMTEHEILAQVWTQEVDIRGDTTEWMYAFLHTAYEDVDPVSLERYVTFSASPSGRALNTALFAAFDSVYLRLSSDLGRLAGKMGQEEEL
;
A
#
# COMPACT_ATOMS: atom_id res chain seq x y z
N MET A 1 -26.31 17.65 -6.80
CA MET A 1 -26.01 16.24 -6.46
C MET A 1 -24.72 15.81 -7.13
N ILE A 2 -24.69 15.44 -8.43
CA ILE A 2 -23.49 14.92 -9.13
C ILE A 2 -22.16 15.59 -8.71
N GLY A 3 -22.05 16.92 -8.81
CA GLY A 3 -20.83 17.66 -8.46
C GLY A 3 -20.40 17.71 -6.97
N ARG A 4 -21.00 16.92 -6.06
CA ARG A 4 -20.44 16.65 -4.71
C ARG A 4 -19.85 15.25 -4.59
N LEU A 5 -20.23 14.30 -5.45
CA LEU A 5 -19.67 12.95 -5.44
C LEU A 5 -18.19 12.98 -5.86
N ASN A 6 -17.84 13.77 -6.87
CA ASN A 6 -16.46 13.93 -7.33
C ASN A 6 -15.47 14.41 -6.24
N SER A 7 -15.90 15.22 -5.27
CA SER A 7 -15.01 15.71 -4.20
C SER A 7 -14.93 14.78 -2.98
N LEU A 8 -15.64 13.65 -3.00
CA LEU A 8 -15.59 12.63 -1.95
C LEU A 8 -14.98 11.33 -2.49
N TYR A 9 -15.28 10.93 -3.73
CA TYR A 9 -14.53 9.85 -4.39
C TYR A 9 -13.04 10.16 -4.55
N GLY A 10 -12.68 11.44 -4.78
CA GLY A 10 -11.27 11.87 -4.80
C GLY A 10 -10.57 11.92 -3.44
N ALA A 11 -11.29 11.68 -2.33
CA ALA A 11 -10.73 11.64 -0.98
C ALA A 11 -10.79 10.23 -0.37
N GLY A 12 -11.96 9.57 -0.43
CA GLY A 12 -12.20 8.25 0.17
C GLY A 12 -11.59 7.05 -0.58
N VAL A 13 -10.85 7.27 -1.68
CA VAL A 13 -10.17 6.20 -2.45
C VAL A 13 -8.68 6.53 -2.67
N ALA A 14 -8.18 7.64 -2.12
CA ALA A 14 -6.81 8.12 -2.38
C ALA A 14 -5.77 7.62 -1.35
N LEU A 15 -6.18 7.13 -0.18
CA LEU A 15 -5.24 7.01 0.94
C LEU A 15 -4.16 5.93 0.77
N ALA A 16 -2.93 6.42 0.84
CA ALA A 16 -1.87 5.89 1.68
C ALA A 16 -1.17 4.58 1.23
N LEU A 17 -0.90 4.44 -0.07
CA LEU A 17 0.11 3.49 -0.53
C LEU A 17 1.54 3.95 -0.16
N THR A 18 2.13 3.27 0.82
CA THR A 18 3.58 2.99 0.90
C THR A 18 3.74 1.48 1.00
N PHE A 19 4.51 0.89 0.08
CA PHE A 19 4.28 -0.51 -0.28
C PHE A 19 4.12 -0.66 -1.79
N GLY A 20 5.23 -0.28 -2.50
CA GLY A 20 6.51 -0.43 -5.04
C GLY A 20 6.42 -1.54 -6.19
N ALA A 21 5.28 -1.73 -6.88
CA ALA A 21 5.01 -2.80 -7.86
C ALA A 21 4.55 -2.21 -9.19
N GLY A 22 5.42 -2.39 -10.18
CA GLY A 22 5.09 -2.25 -11.59
C GLY A 22 5.32 -3.61 -12.24
N VAL A 23 4.25 -4.40 -12.40
CA VAL A 23 4.32 -5.62 -13.22
C VAL A 23 3.77 -5.28 -14.60
N ALA A 24 4.68 -5.01 -15.54
CA ALA A 24 4.32 -4.83 -16.93
C ALA A 24 3.75 -6.14 -17.53
N CYS A 25 2.69 -6.03 -18.33
CA CYS A 25 1.99 -7.18 -18.90
C CYS A 25 2.91 -8.12 -19.71
N ALA A 26 2.99 -9.38 -19.30
CA ALA A 26 3.58 -10.46 -20.09
C ALA A 26 2.48 -11.29 -20.76
N THR A 27 2.36 -11.20 -22.09
CA THR A 27 1.36 -11.95 -22.87
C THR A 27 1.77 -13.41 -23.09
N ASP A 28 0.83 -14.32 -22.82
CA ASP A 28 0.70 -15.68 -23.37
C ASP A 28 1.96 -16.53 -23.61
N VAL A 29 2.21 -17.49 -22.70
CA VAL A 29 2.54 -18.88 -23.10
C VAL A 29 1.77 -19.87 -22.23
N ALA A 30 0.62 -20.33 -22.69
CA ALA A 30 -0.10 -21.42 -22.04
C ALA A 30 0.61 -22.78 -22.25
N GLN A 31 1.24 -23.34 -21.20
CA GLN A 31 1.65 -24.76 -21.20
C GLN A 31 1.89 -25.37 -19.80
N GLY A 32 1.00 -26.29 -19.40
CA GLY A 32 1.36 -27.46 -18.59
C GLY A 32 1.69 -27.25 -17.10
N LEU A 33 0.76 -26.73 -16.31
CA LEU A 33 0.82 -26.80 -14.84
C LEU A 33 0.96 -28.24 -14.33
N ARG A 34 2.18 -28.63 -13.96
CA ARG A 34 2.44 -29.74 -13.04
C ARG A 34 2.67 -29.15 -11.65
N PHE A 35 1.77 -29.45 -10.71
CA PHE A 35 2.05 -29.22 -9.29
C PHE A 35 3.21 -30.12 -8.85
N VAL A 36 4.42 -29.56 -8.84
CA VAL A 36 5.54 -30.11 -8.07
C VAL A 36 5.35 -29.60 -6.65
N SER A 37 4.95 -30.48 -5.73
CA SER A 37 4.96 -30.21 -4.29
C SER A 37 6.41 -30.08 -3.80
N GLY A 38 7.06 -28.96 -4.12
CA GLY A 38 8.42 -28.66 -3.71
C GLY A 38 8.46 -28.43 -2.21
N GLN A 39 9.05 -29.36 -1.45
CA GLN A 39 9.28 -29.13 -0.04
C GLN A 39 10.30 -28.00 0.13
N VAL A 40 9.86 -26.89 0.71
CA VAL A 40 10.75 -25.79 1.11
C VAL A 40 11.78 -26.36 2.07
N GLN A 41 13.06 -26.13 1.79
CA GLN A 41 14.12 -26.58 2.70
C GLN A 41 14.04 -25.74 3.99
N PRO A 42 14.09 -26.35 5.19
CA PRO A 42 13.84 -25.63 6.45
C PRO A 42 14.79 -24.45 6.68
N GLY A 43 16.02 -24.53 6.17
CA GLY A 43 16.98 -23.41 6.21
C GLY A 43 16.63 -22.21 5.31
N LYS A 44 15.85 -22.38 4.22
CA LYS A 44 15.33 -21.24 3.44
C LYS A 44 14.28 -20.50 4.29
N GLN A 45 13.31 -21.23 4.83
CA GLN A 45 12.15 -20.61 5.47
C GLN A 45 12.54 -19.86 6.76
N GLN A 46 13.49 -20.40 7.54
CA GLN A 46 14.08 -19.69 8.67
C GLN A 46 14.79 -18.38 8.27
N SER A 47 15.35 -18.28 7.07
CA SER A 47 15.98 -17.05 6.56
C SER A 47 14.98 -16.03 6.00
N VAL A 48 13.83 -16.47 5.48
CA VAL A 48 12.73 -15.56 5.08
C VAL A 48 12.09 -14.95 6.32
N GLU A 49 11.76 -15.76 7.32
CA GLU A 49 11.27 -15.33 8.64
C GLU A 49 12.27 -14.39 9.36
N GLU A 50 13.57 -14.54 9.11
CA GLU A 50 14.56 -13.59 9.61
C GLU A 50 14.49 -12.25 8.87
N LEU A 51 14.42 -12.24 7.53
CA LEU A 51 14.29 -11.02 6.75
C LEU A 51 12.98 -10.27 7.03
N TRP A 52 11.87 -11.00 7.14
CA TRP A 52 10.53 -10.48 7.45
C TRP A 52 10.52 -9.62 8.73
N ARG A 53 11.13 -10.12 9.80
CA ARG A 53 11.24 -9.38 11.07
C ARG A 53 12.29 -8.26 11.03
N LEU A 54 13.36 -8.41 10.26
CA LEU A 54 14.35 -7.34 10.07
C LEU A 54 13.79 -6.14 9.29
N LEU A 55 12.73 -6.34 8.53
CA LEU A 55 11.99 -5.31 7.79
C LEU A 55 10.77 -4.76 8.57
N ALA A 56 10.60 -5.12 9.84
CA ALA A 56 9.46 -4.75 10.68
C ALA A 56 8.09 -5.01 10.03
N MET A 57 7.99 -6.10 9.24
CA MET A 57 6.76 -6.45 8.53
C MET A 57 5.57 -6.77 9.43
N PRO A 58 5.72 -7.40 10.62
CA PRO A 58 4.61 -7.52 11.57
C PRO A 58 4.04 -6.16 11.99
N GLU A 59 4.90 -5.19 12.26
CA GLU A 59 4.52 -3.82 12.62
C GLU A 59 3.82 -3.11 11.45
N MET A 60 4.30 -3.30 10.21
CA MET A 60 3.65 -2.77 9.00
C MET A 60 2.27 -3.40 8.71
N VAL A 61 2.09 -4.69 8.95
CA VAL A 61 0.78 -5.35 8.83
C VAL A 61 -0.19 -4.85 9.90
N SER A 62 0.29 -4.63 11.12
CA SER A 62 -0.50 -4.05 12.21
C SER A 62 -0.97 -2.63 11.88
N ILE A 63 -0.12 -1.82 11.24
CA ILE A 63 -0.51 -0.50 10.70
C ILE A 63 -1.57 -0.66 9.60
N LEU A 64 -1.38 -1.55 8.63
CA LEU A 64 -2.36 -1.82 7.56
C LEU A 64 -3.74 -2.23 8.11
N HIS A 65 -3.78 -2.99 9.21
CA HIS A 65 -5.01 -3.27 9.94
C HIS A 65 -5.62 -2.01 10.54
N ASP A 66 -4.91 -1.32 11.44
CA ASP A 66 -5.42 -0.17 12.20
C ASP A 66 -5.90 0.96 11.27
N GLU A 67 -5.11 1.27 10.23
CA GLU A 67 -5.36 2.32 9.25
C GLU A 67 -6.53 1.95 8.32
N GLY A 68 -6.52 0.73 7.78
CA GLY A 68 -7.57 0.21 6.91
C GLY A 68 -8.94 0.12 7.59
N VAL A 69 -8.96 -0.27 8.87
CA VAL A 69 -10.15 -0.27 9.70
C VAL A 69 -10.67 1.15 9.94
N SER A 70 -9.82 2.12 10.32
CA SER A 70 -10.28 3.49 10.58
C SER A 70 -10.90 4.10 9.33
N MET A 71 -10.17 4.09 8.21
CA MET A 71 -10.65 4.64 6.93
C MET A 71 -12.00 4.07 6.51
N ALA A 72 -12.15 2.73 6.56
CA ALA A 72 -13.38 2.09 6.14
C ALA A 72 -14.55 2.39 7.09
N LEU A 73 -14.30 2.61 8.39
CA LEU A 73 -15.32 3.06 9.34
C LEU A 73 -15.71 4.54 9.12
N ASP A 74 -14.74 5.42 8.91
CA ASP A 74 -14.97 6.86 8.73
C ASP A 74 -15.65 7.19 7.39
N ALA A 75 -15.51 6.32 6.39
CA ALA A 75 -16.13 6.45 5.07
C ALA A 75 -17.56 5.88 4.97
N ASP A 76 -18.18 5.39 6.05
CA ASP A 76 -19.43 4.61 5.96
C ASP A 76 -20.60 5.39 5.34
N VAL A 77 -20.86 6.62 5.77
CA VAL A 77 -21.89 7.50 5.21
C VAL A 77 -21.64 7.84 3.73
N ASP A 78 -20.39 7.99 3.31
CA ASP A 78 -20.06 8.34 1.92
C ASP A 78 -20.11 7.13 0.97
N LEU A 79 -19.83 5.92 1.47
CA LEU A 79 -19.91 4.67 0.71
C LEU A 79 -21.32 4.06 0.67
N LEU A 80 -22.13 4.28 1.70
CA LEU A 80 -23.47 3.69 1.84
C LEU A 80 -24.62 4.70 1.64
N GLY A 81 -24.34 5.99 1.78
CA GLY A 81 -25.36 7.05 1.85
C GLY A 81 -26.02 7.21 3.22
N HIS A 82 -25.70 6.34 4.19
CA HIS A 82 -26.26 6.28 5.54
C HIS A 82 -25.24 5.69 6.54
N GLU A 83 -25.50 5.82 7.85
CA GLU A 83 -24.69 5.14 8.88
C GLU A 83 -24.78 3.61 8.70
N GLY A 84 -23.64 2.94 8.54
CA GLY A 84 -23.53 1.48 8.37
C GLY A 84 -23.57 0.71 9.70
N GLY A 85 -23.26 1.39 10.81
CA GLY A 85 -23.44 0.91 12.17
C GLY A 85 -22.71 -0.41 12.50
N GLN A 86 -23.30 -1.20 13.40
CA GLN A 86 -22.67 -2.44 13.90
C GLN A 86 -22.42 -3.48 12.80
N ARG A 87 -23.25 -3.53 11.75
CA ARG A 87 -23.09 -4.48 10.65
C ARG A 87 -21.90 -4.11 9.76
N TRP A 88 -21.79 -2.84 9.39
CA TRP A 88 -20.65 -2.35 8.62
C TRP A 88 -19.35 -2.54 9.40
N ASN A 89 -19.33 -2.14 10.67
CA ASN A 89 -18.16 -2.31 11.54
C ASN A 89 -17.73 -3.79 11.66
N ALA A 90 -18.65 -4.71 11.95
CA ALA A 90 -18.33 -6.13 12.04
C ALA A 90 -17.84 -6.75 10.71
N ALA A 91 -18.25 -6.19 9.57
CA ALA A 91 -17.78 -6.63 8.25
C ALA A 91 -16.40 -6.03 7.90
N VAL A 92 -16.16 -4.74 8.17
CA VAL A 92 -14.84 -4.10 8.05
C VAL A 92 -13.80 -4.83 8.88
N GLN A 93 -14.10 -5.10 10.16
CA GLN A 93 -13.23 -5.87 11.07
C GLN A 93 -12.88 -7.26 10.53
N ALA A 94 -13.77 -7.90 9.76
CA ALA A 94 -13.53 -9.20 9.14
C ALA A 94 -12.77 -9.12 7.79
N ILE A 95 -12.87 -8.00 7.06
CA ILE A 95 -12.15 -7.76 5.79
C ILE A 95 -10.66 -7.49 6.05
N TYR A 96 -10.37 -6.77 7.14
CA TYR A 96 -9.04 -6.32 7.56
C TYR A 96 -8.43 -7.16 8.70
N ASP A 97 -8.92 -8.38 8.98
CA ASP A 97 -8.41 -9.24 10.08
C ASP A 97 -6.87 -9.36 10.07
N GLU A 98 -6.20 -8.93 11.16
CA GLU A 98 -4.73 -8.77 11.22
C GLU A 98 -3.99 -10.11 11.00
N SER A 99 -4.56 -11.23 11.47
CA SER A 99 -3.98 -12.57 11.25
C SER A 99 -4.05 -12.95 9.77
N THR A 100 -5.19 -12.70 9.14
CA THR A 100 -5.41 -12.95 7.71
C THR A 100 -4.50 -12.07 6.86
N LEU A 101 -4.38 -10.77 7.16
CA LEU A 101 -3.45 -9.86 6.48
C LEU A 101 -1.99 -10.33 6.61
N SER A 102 -1.58 -10.77 7.80
CA SER A 102 -0.21 -11.26 8.04
C SER A 102 0.09 -12.53 7.24
N GLU A 103 -0.84 -13.49 7.23
CA GLU A 103 -0.71 -14.71 6.42
C GLU A 103 -0.70 -14.40 4.91
N GLU A 104 -1.55 -13.49 4.43
CA GLU A 104 -1.63 -13.11 3.01
C GLU A 104 -0.37 -12.38 2.53
N VAL A 105 0.07 -11.31 3.21
CA VAL A 105 1.27 -10.56 2.80
C VAL A 105 2.52 -11.44 2.92
N HIS A 106 2.66 -12.28 3.96
CA HIS A 106 3.79 -13.20 4.06
C HIS A 106 3.77 -14.26 2.95
N ALA A 107 2.62 -14.87 2.67
CA ALA A 107 2.51 -15.89 1.62
C ALA A 107 2.74 -15.32 0.21
N ALA A 108 2.32 -14.08 -0.06
CA ALA A 108 2.60 -13.41 -1.32
C ALA A 108 4.07 -12.98 -1.42
N PHE A 109 4.67 -12.52 -0.32
CA PHE A 109 6.11 -12.24 -0.25
C PHE A 109 6.94 -13.50 -0.56
N GLU A 110 6.64 -14.65 0.05
CA GLU A 110 7.32 -15.92 -0.23
C GLU A 110 7.23 -16.38 -1.71
N GLN A 111 6.19 -15.94 -2.45
CA GLN A 111 5.98 -16.25 -3.87
C GLN A 111 6.79 -15.33 -4.79
N HIS A 112 6.81 -14.02 -4.52
CA HIS A 112 7.51 -13.04 -5.37
C HIS A 112 9.01 -12.92 -5.05
N PHE A 113 9.42 -13.29 -3.83
CA PHE A 113 10.78 -13.07 -3.34
C PHE A 113 11.79 -14.16 -3.78
N THR A 114 12.93 -13.71 -4.35
CA THR A 114 14.00 -14.60 -4.86
C THR A 114 15.03 -14.95 -3.79
N ALA A 115 15.15 -16.25 -3.47
CA ALA A 115 15.98 -16.76 -2.38
C ALA A 115 17.51 -16.60 -2.53
N LEU A 116 18.00 -16.05 -3.66
CA LEU A 116 19.43 -15.84 -3.90
C LEU A 116 19.98 -14.67 -3.08
N ASP A 117 19.16 -13.64 -2.84
CA ASP A 117 19.57 -12.40 -2.19
C ASP A 117 19.48 -12.44 -0.65
N LEU A 118 18.85 -13.49 -0.07
CA LEU A 118 18.66 -13.63 1.39
C LEU A 118 19.91 -13.36 2.22
N PRO A 119 21.11 -13.92 1.93
CA PRO A 119 22.28 -13.70 2.78
C PRO A 119 22.78 -12.26 2.73
N VAL A 120 22.56 -11.56 1.61
CA VAL A 120 22.96 -10.15 1.43
C VAL A 120 21.96 -9.25 2.16
N LEU A 121 20.67 -9.46 1.95
CA LEU A 121 19.60 -8.70 2.58
C LEU A 121 19.61 -8.88 4.11
N CYS A 122 19.62 -10.12 4.61
CA CYS A 122 19.72 -10.38 6.05
C CYS A 122 21.03 -9.87 6.66
N SER A 123 22.14 -9.77 5.90
CA SER A 123 23.38 -9.18 6.41
C SER A 123 23.39 -7.66 6.37
N PHE A 124 22.58 -7.02 5.52
CA PHE A 124 22.46 -5.57 5.46
C PHE A 124 21.49 -5.05 6.52
N TYR A 125 20.28 -5.60 6.59
CA TYR A 125 19.26 -5.16 7.55
C TYR A 125 19.57 -5.54 9.01
N LYS A 126 20.56 -6.41 9.28
CA LYS A 126 21.07 -6.69 10.65
C LYS A 126 21.97 -5.60 11.24
N ASP A 127 22.32 -4.59 10.46
CA ASP A 127 23.15 -3.48 10.93
C ASP A 127 22.32 -2.54 11.82
N ASP A 128 22.84 -2.19 13.00
CA ASP A 128 22.12 -1.37 13.99
C ASP A 128 21.73 0.02 13.44
N GLU A 129 22.53 0.59 12.52
CA GLU A 129 22.22 1.88 11.87
C GLU A 129 21.05 1.73 10.89
N ILE A 130 20.93 0.58 10.21
CA ILE A 130 19.84 0.27 9.29
C ILE A 130 18.56 -0.12 10.05
N GLN A 131 18.66 -0.84 11.17
CA GLN A 131 17.51 -1.09 12.05
C GLN A 131 16.94 0.20 12.63
N LEU A 132 17.78 1.21 12.91
CA LEU A 132 17.30 2.54 13.33
C LEU A 132 16.49 3.24 12.23
N ILE A 133 16.87 3.10 10.96
CA ILE A 133 16.11 3.65 9.81
C ILE A 133 14.75 2.97 9.68
N ILE A 134 14.69 1.62 9.71
CA ILE A 134 13.41 0.89 9.68
C ILE A 134 12.52 1.25 10.87
N ALA A 135 13.08 1.37 12.08
CA ALA A 135 12.33 1.80 13.26
C ALA A 135 11.79 3.24 13.13
N LYS A 136 12.54 4.13 12.45
CA LYS A 136 12.11 5.50 12.13
C LYS A 136 11.00 5.55 11.08
N GLU A 137 11.06 4.73 10.03
CA GLU A 137 10.01 4.60 9.01
C GLU A 137 8.68 4.11 9.63
N VAL A 138 8.73 3.05 10.44
CA VAL A 138 7.57 2.52 11.18
C VAL A 138 7.00 3.56 12.15
N ALA A 139 7.85 4.28 12.87
CA ALA A 139 7.42 5.34 13.79
C ALA A 139 6.78 6.53 13.06
N ALA A 140 7.32 6.92 11.90
CA ALA A 140 6.74 7.96 11.06
C ALA A 140 5.38 7.55 10.50
N ARG A 141 5.23 6.30 10.00
CA ARG A 141 3.93 5.82 9.49
C ARG A 141 2.88 5.73 10.60
N ARG A 142 3.25 5.26 11.81
CA ARG A 142 2.39 5.32 13.01
C ARG A 142 1.97 6.74 13.37
N ALA A 143 2.81 7.74 13.14
CA ALA A 143 2.49 9.15 13.42
C ALA A 143 1.60 9.77 12.33
N PHE A 144 1.76 9.39 11.06
CA PHE A 144 0.93 9.84 9.94
C PHE A 144 -0.52 9.34 10.00
N MET A 145 -0.84 8.37 10.87
CA MET A 145 -2.22 8.00 11.19
C MET A 145 -3.01 9.14 11.89
N ASP A 146 -2.31 10.14 12.44
CA ASP A 146 -2.92 11.38 12.95
C ASP A 146 -2.94 12.43 11.83
N LEU A 147 -4.14 12.80 11.38
CA LEU A 147 -4.32 13.74 10.27
C LEU A 147 -3.85 15.18 10.58
N GLU A 148 -3.83 15.60 11.85
CA GLU A 148 -3.25 16.90 12.24
C GLU A 148 -1.71 16.83 12.13
N PHE A 149 -1.12 15.68 12.50
CA PHE A 149 0.32 15.45 12.34
C PHE A 149 0.73 15.35 10.86
N GLU A 150 0.00 14.60 10.03
CA GLU A 150 0.26 14.50 8.58
C GLU A 150 0.19 15.90 7.92
N GLN A 151 -0.86 16.69 8.19
CA GLN A 151 -0.97 18.03 7.61
C GLN A 151 0.23 18.91 8.02
N VAL A 152 0.65 18.88 9.28
CA VAL A 152 1.81 19.65 9.75
C VAL A 152 3.11 19.19 9.07
N ALA A 153 3.29 17.89 8.83
CA ALA A 153 4.45 17.36 8.11
C ALA A 153 4.46 17.77 6.63
N ARG A 154 3.32 17.68 5.95
CA ARG A 154 3.14 18.15 4.55
C ARG A 154 3.43 19.64 4.43
N GLU A 155 2.83 20.46 5.29
CA GLU A 155 3.06 21.90 5.28
C GLU A 155 4.53 22.26 5.55
N ARG A 156 5.23 21.52 6.42
CA ARG A 156 6.66 21.72 6.69
C ARG A 156 7.50 21.44 5.45
N TRP A 157 7.23 20.34 4.73
CA TRP A 157 7.92 20.02 3.48
C TRP A 157 7.67 21.10 2.41
N LEU A 158 6.42 21.50 2.19
CA LEU A 158 6.02 22.52 1.20
C LEU A 158 6.70 23.89 1.40
N ARG A 159 7.15 24.21 2.62
CA ARG A 159 7.87 25.45 2.94
C ARG A 159 9.39 25.36 2.69
N GLY A 160 9.94 24.17 2.47
CA GLY A 160 11.39 23.95 2.35
C GLY A 160 12.14 24.17 3.67
N GLU A 161 11.59 23.72 4.81
CA GLU A 161 12.23 23.83 6.14
C GLU A 161 13.32 22.77 6.40
N ASN A 162 13.67 21.96 5.41
CA ASN A 162 14.62 20.85 5.49
C ASN A 162 16.03 21.27 4.99
N SER A 163 16.96 20.32 4.88
CA SER A 163 18.32 20.62 4.42
C SER A 163 18.58 20.03 3.04
N ASP A 164 19.22 20.79 2.15
CA ASP A 164 19.52 20.42 0.75
C ASP A 164 20.06 18.98 0.60
N GLN A 165 20.91 18.54 1.54
CA GLN A 165 21.50 17.19 1.54
C GLN A 165 20.45 16.08 1.80
N LEU A 166 19.47 16.34 2.67
CA LEU A 166 18.38 15.40 2.96
C LEU A 166 17.36 15.37 1.82
N ASP A 167 17.01 16.54 1.28
CA ASP A 167 16.15 16.68 0.09
C ASP A 167 16.73 15.93 -1.12
N ASP A 168 18.05 16.02 -1.31
CA ASP A 168 18.77 15.28 -2.36
C ASP A 168 18.74 13.76 -2.12
N MET A 169 19.03 13.28 -0.90
CA MET A 169 18.99 11.84 -0.58
C MET A 169 17.59 11.24 -0.69
N ILE A 170 16.54 11.98 -0.29
CA ILE A 170 15.15 11.54 -0.40
C ILE A 170 14.71 11.48 -1.86
N ARG A 171 15.06 12.50 -2.67
CA ARG A 171 14.76 12.50 -4.10
C ARG A 171 15.46 11.35 -4.82
N ASP A 172 16.74 11.10 -4.55
CA ASP A 172 17.47 9.95 -5.10
C ASP A 172 16.82 8.62 -4.66
N HIS A 173 16.34 8.50 -3.42
CA HIS A 173 15.62 7.30 -2.96
C HIS A 173 14.29 7.10 -3.68
N VAL A 174 13.50 8.16 -3.85
CA VAL A 174 12.20 8.16 -4.55
C VAL A 174 12.39 7.81 -6.03
N GLU A 175 13.37 8.41 -6.70
CA GLU A 175 13.64 8.19 -8.13
C GLU A 175 14.27 6.80 -8.40
N GLN A 176 15.28 6.36 -7.64
CA GLN A 176 15.97 5.09 -7.91
C GLN A 176 15.15 3.82 -7.59
N ASN A 177 14.01 4.00 -6.90
CA ASN A 177 13.05 2.94 -6.56
C ASN A 177 11.65 3.19 -7.16
N ASP A 178 11.50 4.16 -8.09
CA ASP A 178 10.26 4.55 -8.77
C ASP A 178 9.05 4.80 -7.84
N LEU A 179 9.27 5.24 -6.58
CA LEU A 179 8.26 5.15 -5.52
C LEU A 179 6.93 5.84 -5.85
N ILE A 180 6.94 7.00 -6.54
CA ILE A 180 5.70 7.68 -6.91
C ILE A 180 4.91 6.88 -7.96
N GLU A 181 5.55 6.47 -9.06
CA GLU A 181 4.87 5.74 -10.15
C GLU A 181 4.21 4.46 -9.65
N LEU A 182 4.92 3.73 -8.78
CA LEU A 182 4.48 2.44 -8.29
C LEU A 182 3.32 2.54 -7.30
N ASN A 183 3.32 3.55 -6.42
CA ASN A 183 2.19 3.80 -5.51
C ASN A 183 0.98 4.38 -6.28
N VAL A 184 1.19 5.25 -7.27
CA VAL A 184 0.12 5.73 -8.17
C VAL A 184 -0.53 4.57 -8.94
N MET A 185 0.27 3.64 -9.48
CA MET A 185 -0.27 2.46 -10.17
C MET A 185 -1.07 1.55 -9.23
N GLY A 186 -0.58 1.29 -8.02
CA GLY A 186 -1.32 0.54 -6.99
C GLY A 186 -2.66 1.20 -6.62
N ALA A 187 -2.71 2.54 -6.56
CA ALA A 187 -3.92 3.29 -6.24
C ALA A 187 -4.96 3.15 -7.36
N LEU A 188 -4.55 3.31 -8.62
CA LEU A 188 -5.42 3.15 -9.78
C LEU A 188 -5.93 1.70 -9.90
N ASN A 189 -5.07 0.70 -9.66
CA ASN A 189 -5.43 -0.71 -9.62
C ASN A 189 -6.48 -0.99 -8.52
N SER A 190 -6.27 -0.47 -7.32
CA SER A 190 -7.15 -0.63 -6.16
C SER A 190 -8.51 0.05 -6.37
N ASN A 191 -8.51 1.27 -6.91
CA ASN A 191 -9.71 2.04 -7.29
C ASN A 191 -10.52 1.30 -8.37
N TYR A 192 -9.85 0.75 -9.40
CA TYR A 192 -10.48 -0.10 -10.41
C TYR A 192 -11.11 -1.36 -9.80
N ALA A 193 -10.41 -2.04 -8.87
CA ALA A 193 -10.90 -3.22 -8.19
C ALA A 193 -12.13 -2.91 -7.31
N PHE A 194 -12.09 -1.81 -6.55
CA PHE A 194 -13.20 -1.31 -5.75
C PHE A 194 -14.44 -1.00 -6.61
N LEU A 195 -14.29 -0.15 -7.64
CA LEU A 195 -15.41 0.26 -8.50
C LEU A 195 -15.98 -0.92 -9.30
N SER A 196 -15.14 -1.86 -9.74
CA SER A 196 -15.59 -3.10 -10.40
C SER A 196 -16.41 -3.98 -9.45
N ALA A 197 -15.92 -4.17 -8.22
CA ALA A 197 -16.59 -4.98 -7.20
C ALA A 197 -17.90 -4.35 -6.69
N LEU A 198 -17.92 -3.03 -6.54
CA LEU A 198 -19.10 -2.22 -6.24
C LEU A 198 -20.15 -2.36 -7.35
N SER A 199 -19.77 -2.04 -8.59
CA SER A 199 -20.64 -2.12 -9.78
C SER A 199 -21.29 -3.50 -9.93
N GLN A 200 -20.50 -4.58 -9.77
CA GLN A 200 -20.97 -5.97 -9.84
C GLN A 200 -21.82 -6.43 -8.64
N SER A 201 -21.90 -5.63 -7.57
CA SER A 201 -22.67 -5.94 -6.35
C SER A 201 -23.97 -5.13 -6.22
N LEU A 202 -24.19 -4.14 -7.10
CA LEU A 202 -25.46 -3.43 -7.23
C LEU A 202 -26.54 -4.32 -7.89
N PRO A 203 -27.83 -4.08 -7.65
CA PRO A 203 -28.92 -4.75 -8.37
C PRO A 203 -28.93 -4.47 -9.88
N ASP A 204 -29.39 -5.43 -10.68
CA ASP A 204 -29.63 -5.31 -12.13
C ASP A 204 -30.47 -4.05 -12.47
N GLU A 205 -31.40 -3.67 -11.60
CA GLU A 205 -32.29 -2.52 -11.75
C GLU A 205 -31.59 -1.15 -11.65
N VAL A 206 -30.49 -1.06 -10.90
CA VAL A 206 -29.65 0.15 -10.81
C VAL A 206 -28.75 0.25 -12.05
N GLY A 207 -28.32 -0.91 -12.56
CA GLY A 207 -27.45 -1.04 -13.71
C GLY A 207 -25.96 -0.97 -13.34
N HIS A 208 -25.16 -1.83 -13.96
CA HIS A 208 -23.72 -1.89 -13.75
C HIS A 208 -22.99 -0.91 -14.67
N MET A 209 -21.95 -0.24 -14.17
CA MET A 209 -20.96 0.45 -15.00
C MET A 209 -20.22 -0.56 -15.88
N THR A 210 -19.98 -0.20 -17.14
CA THR A 210 -19.07 -0.97 -18.01
C THR A 210 -17.61 -0.78 -17.60
N GLU A 211 -16.76 -1.75 -17.96
CA GLU A 211 -15.29 -1.67 -17.81
C GLU A 211 -14.72 -0.36 -18.36
N HIS A 212 -15.24 0.13 -19.50
CA HIS A 212 -14.80 1.39 -20.08
C HIS A 212 -15.16 2.63 -19.24
N GLU A 213 -16.34 2.64 -18.61
CA GLU A 213 -16.76 3.73 -17.72
C GLU A 213 -15.98 3.71 -16.41
N ILE A 214 -15.69 2.53 -15.85
CA ILE A 214 -14.83 2.38 -14.68
C ILE A 214 -13.41 2.86 -14.98
N LEU A 215 -12.80 2.39 -16.08
CA LEU A 215 -11.46 2.83 -16.50
C LEU A 215 -11.40 4.34 -16.76
N ALA A 216 -12.44 4.93 -17.35
CA ALA A 216 -12.53 6.38 -17.53
C ALA A 216 -12.59 7.13 -16.20
N GLN A 217 -13.38 6.66 -15.23
CA GLN A 217 -13.48 7.26 -13.90
C GLN A 217 -12.18 7.13 -13.09
N VAL A 218 -11.53 5.97 -13.13
CA VAL A 218 -10.22 5.75 -12.49
C VAL A 218 -9.18 6.68 -13.12
N TRP A 219 -9.12 6.76 -14.45
CA TRP A 219 -8.14 7.61 -15.15
C TRP A 219 -8.35 9.11 -14.89
N THR A 220 -9.57 9.57 -14.61
CA THR A 220 -9.78 10.99 -14.22
C THR A 220 -9.18 11.37 -12.86
N GLN A 221 -8.76 10.40 -12.04
CA GLN A 221 -8.18 10.64 -10.72
C GLN A 221 -6.64 10.59 -10.70
N GLU A 222 -5.97 10.18 -11.79
CA GLU A 222 -4.52 9.94 -11.83
C GLU A 222 -3.68 11.17 -11.42
N VAL A 223 -4.06 12.36 -11.89
CA VAL A 223 -3.34 13.60 -11.59
C VAL A 223 -3.45 13.98 -10.11
N ASP A 224 -4.63 13.83 -9.53
CA ASP A 224 -4.89 14.18 -8.13
C ASP A 224 -4.23 13.15 -7.18
N ILE A 225 -4.38 11.85 -7.48
CA ILE A 225 -3.69 10.74 -6.79
C ILE A 225 -2.17 10.93 -6.84
N ARG A 226 -1.60 11.31 -8.00
CA ARG A 226 -0.18 11.55 -8.15
C ARG A 226 0.30 12.77 -7.36
N GLY A 227 -0.47 13.85 -7.36
CA GLY A 227 -0.18 15.04 -6.55
C GLY A 227 -0.10 14.70 -5.07
N ASP A 228 -1.14 14.03 -4.56
CA ASP A 228 -1.22 13.63 -3.16
C ASP A 228 -0.15 12.62 -2.77
N THR A 229 0.04 11.55 -3.56
CA THR A 229 1.09 10.54 -3.36
C THR A 229 2.48 11.18 -3.30
N THR A 230 2.74 12.21 -4.10
CA THR A 230 4.02 12.93 -4.08
C THR A 230 4.19 13.72 -2.80
N GLU A 231 3.20 14.53 -2.43
CA GLU A 231 3.27 15.36 -1.21
C GLU A 231 3.36 14.51 0.06
N TRP A 232 2.54 13.45 0.15
CA TRP A 232 2.56 12.47 1.22
C TRP A 232 3.94 11.80 1.34
N MET A 233 4.47 11.27 0.23
CA MET A 233 5.74 10.52 0.22
C MET A 233 6.92 11.37 0.70
N TYR A 234 7.08 12.58 0.16
CA TYR A 234 8.18 13.45 0.58
C TYR A 234 8.02 13.88 2.05
N ALA A 235 6.82 14.27 2.49
CA ALA A 235 6.56 14.63 3.89
C ALA A 235 6.88 13.48 4.86
N PHE A 236 6.48 12.25 4.51
CA PHE A 236 6.76 11.04 5.27
C PHE A 236 8.26 10.75 5.36
N LEU A 237 8.97 10.72 4.23
CA LEU A 237 10.41 10.41 4.20
C LEU A 237 11.22 11.48 4.94
N HIS A 238 10.86 12.76 4.86
CA HIS A 238 11.47 13.80 5.68
C HIS A 238 11.24 13.58 7.18
N THR A 239 10.03 13.17 7.59
CA THR A 239 9.70 12.89 8.99
C THR A 239 10.44 11.65 9.52
N ALA A 240 10.59 10.61 8.70
CA ALA A 240 11.37 9.43 9.06
C ALA A 240 12.87 9.77 9.20
N TYR A 241 13.43 10.53 8.26
CA TYR A 241 14.88 10.66 8.11
C TYR A 241 15.51 11.92 8.73
N GLU A 242 14.73 12.86 9.30
CA GLU A 242 15.26 14.12 9.90
C GLU A 242 16.42 13.92 10.89
N ASP A 243 16.31 12.96 11.80
CA ASP A 243 17.34 12.65 12.82
C ASP A 243 18.33 11.56 12.39
N VAL A 244 18.24 11.04 11.16
CA VAL A 244 19.10 9.92 10.70
C VAL A 244 20.48 10.46 10.35
N ASP A 245 21.53 9.73 10.75
CA ASP A 245 22.90 10.08 10.36
C ASP A 245 23.04 10.04 8.81
N PRO A 246 23.54 11.11 8.15
CA PRO A 246 23.57 11.17 6.69
C PRO A 246 24.43 10.08 6.02
N VAL A 247 25.44 9.53 6.69
CA VAL A 247 26.25 8.42 6.14
C VAL A 247 25.45 7.11 6.22
N SER A 248 24.69 6.92 7.32
CA SER A 248 23.75 5.80 7.45
C SER A 248 22.63 5.86 6.40
N LEU A 249 22.11 7.05 6.13
CA LEU A 249 21.10 7.27 5.09
C LEU A 249 21.68 7.06 3.67
N GLU A 250 22.87 7.59 3.37
CA GLU A 250 23.56 7.35 2.09
C GLU A 250 23.78 5.86 1.83
N ARG A 251 24.18 5.09 2.87
CA ARG A 251 24.29 3.61 2.80
C ARG A 251 22.94 2.97 2.46
N TYR A 252 21.85 3.41 3.10
CA TYR A 252 20.50 2.88 2.89
C TYR A 252 19.98 3.15 1.48
N VAL A 253 20.03 4.41 1.04
CA VAL A 253 19.59 4.81 -0.31
C VAL A 253 20.42 4.09 -1.39
N THR A 254 21.74 4.05 -1.24
CA THR A 254 22.63 3.31 -2.15
C THR A 254 22.31 1.81 -2.20
N PHE A 255 21.95 1.20 -1.07
CA PHE A 255 21.58 -0.21 -1.03
C PHE A 255 20.20 -0.49 -1.64
N SER A 256 19.21 0.40 -1.46
CA SER A 256 17.90 0.29 -2.12
C SER A 256 18.06 0.26 -3.65
N ALA A 257 18.91 1.16 -4.19
CA ALA A 257 19.27 1.22 -5.61
C ALA A 257 20.18 0.07 -6.10
N SER A 258 20.51 -0.92 -5.26
CA SER A 258 21.24 -2.13 -5.69
C SER A 258 20.32 -3.14 -6.41
N PRO A 259 20.86 -4.14 -7.12
CA PRO A 259 20.03 -5.21 -7.70
C PRO A 259 19.21 -5.98 -6.64
N SER A 260 19.82 -6.28 -5.49
CA SER A 260 19.17 -6.97 -4.37
C SER A 260 18.13 -6.09 -3.67
N GLY A 261 18.41 -4.79 -3.53
CA GLY A 261 17.49 -3.81 -2.95
C GLY A 261 16.22 -3.65 -3.79
N ARG A 262 16.36 -3.39 -5.11
CA ARG A 262 15.20 -3.35 -6.01
C ARG A 262 14.45 -4.69 -6.07
N ALA A 263 15.15 -5.84 -6.07
CA ALA A 263 14.51 -7.15 -6.04
C ALA A 263 13.68 -7.37 -4.76
N LEU A 264 14.14 -6.86 -3.61
CA LEU A 264 13.34 -6.82 -2.38
C LEU A 264 12.14 -5.88 -2.53
N ASN A 265 12.34 -4.65 -3.00
CA ASN A 265 11.27 -3.65 -3.17
C ASN A 265 10.13 -4.19 -4.04
N THR A 266 10.45 -4.74 -5.22
CA THR A 266 9.48 -5.38 -6.11
C THR A 266 8.73 -6.54 -5.45
N ALA A 267 9.39 -7.34 -4.60
CA ALA A 267 8.76 -8.47 -3.92
C ALA A 267 7.84 -8.02 -2.76
N LEU A 268 8.24 -6.99 -2.00
CA LEU A 268 7.43 -6.42 -0.92
C LEU A 268 6.11 -5.85 -1.44
N PHE A 269 6.17 -4.99 -2.46
CA PHE A 269 4.95 -4.47 -3.07
C PHE A 269 4.11 -5.53 -3.75
N ALA A 270 4.69 -6.48 -4.49
CA ALA A 270 3.89 -7.51 -5.16
C ALA A 270 3.09 -8.33 -4.13
N ALA A 271 3.57 -8.43 -2.89
CA ALA A 271 2.77 -8.90 -1.78
C ALA A 271 1.65 -7.93 -1.38
N PHE A 272 1.97 -6.68 -1.07
CA PHE A 272 0.98 -5.67 -0.64
C PHE A 272 -0.10 -5.35 -1.69
N ASP A 273 0.24 -5.11 -2.96
CA ASP A 273 -0.70 -4.86 -4.07
C ASP A 273 -1.71 -5.99 -4.21
N SER A 274 -1.29 -7.25 -4.05
CA SER A 274 -2.21 -8.40 -4.07
C SER A 274 -3.26 -8.37 -2.94
N VAL A 275 -2.89 -7.81 -1.77
CA VAL A 275 -3.76 -7.66 -0.61
C VAL A 275 -4.63 -6.40 -0.71
N TYR A 276 -4.09 -5.27 -1.17
CA TYR A 276 -4.87 -4.06 -1.47
C TYR A 276 -5.94 -4.34 -2.53
N LEU A 277 -5.62 -5.07 -3.61
CA LEU A 277 -6.58 -5.53 -4.60
C LEU A 277 -7.70 -6.39 -4.00
N ARG A 278 -7.39 -7.28 -3.04
CA ARG A 278 -8.42 -8.03 -2.30
C ARG A 278 -9.28 -7.10 -1.46
N LEU A 279 -8.66 -6.29 -0.59
CA LEU A 279 -9.32 -5.39 0.34
C LEU A 279 -10.28 -4.43 -0.37
N SER A 280 -9.81 -3.76 -1.42
CA SER A 280 -10.64 -2.90 -2.28
C SER A 280 -11.80 -3.66 -2.92
N SER A 281 -11.56 -4.89 -3.39
CA SER A 281 -12.63 -5.74 -3.95
C SER A 281 -13.66 -6.18 -2.90
N ASP A 282 -13.23 -6.48 -1.66
CA ASP A 282 -14.13 -6.87 -0.57
C ASP A 282 -14.94 -5.69 -0.04
N LEU A 283 -14.31 -4.52 0.12
CA LEU A 283 -14.97 -3.29 0.55
C LEU A 283 -15.98 -2.81 -0.50
N GLY A 284 -15.63 -2.87 -1.80
CA GLY A 284 -16.57 -2.58 -2.89
C GLY A 284 -17.75 -3.55 -2.92
N ARG A 285 -17.50 -4.86 -2.72
CA ARG A 285 -18.55 -5.88 -2.54
C ARG A 285 -19.43 -5.63 -1.33
N LEU A 286 -18.90 -5.06 -0.24
CA LEU A 286 -19.65 -4.76 0.98
C LEU A 286 -20.52 -3.52 0.78
N ALA A 287 -19.95 -2.43 0.27
CA ALA A 287 -20.65 -1.17 0.03
C ALA A 287 -21.85 -1.35 -0.92
N GLY A 288 -21.65 -2.00 -2.08
CA GLY A 288 -22.72 -2.23 -3.05
C GLY A 288 -23.89 -3.08 -2.55
N LYS A 289 -23.65 -3.93 -1.54
CA LYS A 289 -24.70 -4.74 -0.89
C LYS A 289 -25.38 -4.04 0.28
N MET A 290 -24.73 -3.05 0.91
CA MET A 290 -25.25 -2.39 2.10
C MET A 290 -25.93 -1.06 1.80
N GLY A 291 -25.40 -0.24 0.88
CA GLY A 291 -25.96 1.08 0.51
C GLY A 291 -27.28 1.04 -0.26
N GLN A 292 -28.02 -0.06 -0.17
CA GLN A 292 -29.32 -0.31 -0.79
C GLN A 292 -30.32 -0.94 0.19
N GLU A 293 -29.92 -1.26 1.43
CA GLU A 293 -30.79 -1.93 2.42
C GLU A 293 -31.83 -1.00 3.07
N GLU A 294 -31.87 0.29 2.71
CA GLU A 294 -32.93 1.25 3.10
C GLU A 294 -33.93 1.56 1.96
N GLU A 295 -33.74 1.05 0.73
CA GLU A 295 -34.72 1.21 -0.37
C GLU A 295 -35.79 0.09 -0.45
N LEU A 296 -35.84 -0.82 0.53
CA LEU A 296 -36.70 -2.03 0.56
C LEU A 296 -37.65 -2.12 1.78
#